data_AF-A0A0W1KYL1-F1
#
_entry.id   AF-A0A0W1KYL1-F1
#
_cell.length_a   1.000
_cell.length_b   1.000
_cell.length_c   1.000
_cell.angle_alpha   90.00
_cell.angle_beta   90.00
_cell.angle_gamma   90.00
#
_symmetry.space_group_name_H-M   'P 1'
#
loop_
_entity.id
_entity.type
_entity.pdbx_description
1 polymer ?
#
loop_
_entity_poly.entity_id
_entity_poly.type
_entity_poly.pdbx_seq_one_letter_code
_entity_poly.pdbx_strand_id
1 'polypeptide(L)'
;MKKLMLIAALSAPLLTGCVIAVSDGEAETHWAGDSSSSWEKHHKNNRETIASLALDSNYQMVLNRLKTPNFTELLKKDDDVYQVLFYATHSIHSDGKMTKDECTPLVFKNDKLIGVGETIYKSLSNN
;
A
#
# COMPACT_ATOMS: atom_id res chain seq x y z
N MET A 1 -46.36 23.24 -57.97
CA MET A 1 -46.60 23.70 -56.58
C MET A 1 -46.21 22.58 -55.63
N LYS A 2 -45.30 22.84 -54.67
CA LYS A 2 -45.22 22.24 -53.32
C LYS A 2 -45.13 20.69 -53.25
N LYS A 3 -44.11 20.03 -52.70
CA LYS A 3 -43.13 20.35 -51.65
C LYS A 3 -41.99 19.32 -51.70
N LEU A 4 -40.80 19.78 -51.31
CA LEU A 4 -39.66 18.98 -50.84
C LEU A 4 -40.09 18.00 -49.74
N MET A 5 -39.38 16.87 -49.60
CA MET A 5 -38.57 16.57 -48.41
C MET A 5 -37.62 15.38 -48.69
N LEU A 6 -36.31 15.64 -48.56
CA LEU A 6 -35.25 14.64 -48.40
C LEU A 6 -35.40 13.93 -47.06
N ILE A 7 -35.13 12.63 -47.00
CA ILE A 7 -34.62 11.97 -45.80
C ILE A 7 -33.51 11.01 -46.22
N ALA A 8 -32.27 11.48 -46.09
CA ALA A 8 -31.08 10.65 -46.15
C ALA A 8 -30.95 9.89 -44.83
N ALA A 9 -30.89 8.55 -44.91
CA ALA A 9 -30.67 7.67 -43.78
C ALA A 9 -29.25 7.86 -43.22
N LEU A 10 -29.15 8.62 -42.13
CA LEU A 10 -27.92 8.77 -41.36
C LEU A 10 -27.88 7.72 -40.25
N SER A 11 -26.98 6.75 -40.46
CA SER A 11 -26.10 6.13 -39.46
C SER A 11 -26.64 6.00 -38.02
N ALA A 12 -26.99 4.77 -37.64
CA ALA A 12 -27.17 4.38 -36.25
C ALA A 12 -25.81 4.40 -35.52
N PRO A 13 -25.64 5.14 -34.42
CA PRO A 13 -24.56 4.88 -33.50
C PRO A 13 -24.95 3.66 -32.65
N LEU A 14 -24.36 2.50 -32.97
CA LEU A 14 -24.22 1.40 -32.01
C LEU A 14 -23.22 1.87 -30.94
N LEU A 15 -23.68 2.70 -30.01
CA LEU A 15 -22.97 2.95 -28.76
C LEU A 15 -23.06 1.65 -27.96
N THR A 16 -22.11 0.76 -28.17
CA THR A 16 -21.74 -0.28 -27.21
C THR A 16 -21.35 0.43 -25.93
N GLY A 17 -22.33 0.63 -25.05
CA GLY A 17 -22.09 1.06 -23.69
C GLY A 17 -21.22 0.00 -23.03
N CYS A 18 -19.94 0.29 -22.81
CA CYS A 18 -19.21 -0.37 -21.76
C CYS A 18 -19.87 0.09 -20.46
N VAL A 19 -20.75 -0.74 -19.92
CA VAL A 19 -21.21 -0.59 -18.55
C VAL A 19 -19.95 -0.75 -17.69
N ILE A 20 -19.44 0.35 -17.15
CA ILE A 20 -18.51 0.25 -16.03
C ILE A 20 -19.41 -0.13 -14.86
N ALA A 21 -19.48 -1.43 -14.58
CA ALA A 21 -19.79 -1.86 -13.23
C ALA A 21 -18.62 -1.37 -12.37
N VAL A 22 -18.79 -0.19 -11.76
CA VAL A 22 -18.16 0.01 -10.46
C VAL A 22 -18.93 -0.99 -9.60
N SER A 23 -18.29 -2.09 -9.22
CA SER A 23 -18.76 -2.83 -8.05
C SER A 23 -18.73 -1.81 -6.93
N ASP A 24 -19.90 -1.23 -6.69
CA ASP A 24 -20.37 -0.86 -5.38
C ASP A 24 -19.91 -1.96 -4.43
N GLY A 25 -18.76 -1.70 -3.81
CA GLY A 25 -18.29 -2.47 -2.68
C GLY A 25 -19.49 -2.62 -1.78
N GLU A 26 -19.95 -3.86 -1.69
CA GLU A 26 -20.85 -4.39 -0.69
C GLU A 26 -21.21 -3.36 0.37
N ALA A 27 -22.44 -2.83 0.27
CA ALA A 27 -23.10 -2.20 1.39
C ALA A 27 -23.38 -3.30 2.43
N GLU A 28 -22.32 -3.78 3.07
CA GLU A 28 -22.38 -4.67 4.20
C GLU A 28 -22.87 -3.82 5.39
N THR A 29 -24.15 -4.00 5.63
CA THR A 29 -24.93 -3.46 6.72
C THR A 29 -24.43 -4.04 8.04
N HIS A 30 -23.39 -3.44 8.61
CA HIS A 30 -22.89 -3.76 9.95
C HIS A 30 -23.12 -2.55 10.87
N TRP A 31 -24.34 -2.44 11.38
CA TRP A 31 -24.62 -1.66 12.60
C TRP A 31 -23.95 -2.36 13.78
N ALA A 32 -23.08 -1.60 14.48
CA ALA A 32 -22.29 -1.93 15.67
C ALA A 32 -20.95 -2.66 15.44
N GLY A 33 -19.85 -1.89 15.39
CA GLY A 33 -18.50 -2.41 15.62
C GLY A 33 -17.38 -1.63 14.94
N ASP A 34 -16.69 -0.78 15.71
CA ASP A 34 -15.40 -0.15 15.39
C ASP A 34 -15.36 0.81 14.18
N SER A 35 -15.55 2.10 14.49
CA SER A 35 -15.59 3.24 13.57
C SER A 35 -14.23 3.64 12.98
N SER A 36 -13.20 2.79 13.05
CA SER A 36 -11.92 3.13 12.45
C SER A 36 -11.92 2.81 10.95
N SER A 37 -11.39 3.72 10.15
CA SER A 37 -11.27 3.56 8.70
C SER A 37 -10.36 2.36 8.34
N SER A 38 -10.47 1.84 7.10
CA SER A 38 -9.68 0.69 6.64
C SER A 38 -8.17 0.91 6.77
N TRP A 39 -7.71 2.14 6.50
CA TRP A 39 -6.29 2.49 6.62
C TRP A 39 -5.82 2.54 8.08
N GLU A 40 -6.66 3.00 9.01
CA GLU A 40 -6.34 2.99 10.44
C GLU A 40 -6.16 1.55 10.96
N LYS A 41 -7.04 0.63 10.53
CA LYS A 41 -6.93 -0.80 10.85
C LYS A 41 -5.64 -1.39 10.30
N HIS A 42 -5.31 -1.08 9.04
CA HIS A 42 -4.06 -1.52 8.41
C HIS A 42 -2.82 -1.01 9.16
N HIS A 43 -2.78 0.27 9.51
CA HIS A 43 -1.66 0.87 10.24
C HIS A 43 -1.53 0.27 11.64
N LYS A 44 -2.66 0.02 12.32
CA LYS A 44 -2.69 -0.66 13.62
C LYS A 44 -2.14 -2.08 13.53
N ASN A 45 -2.60 -2.87 12.56
CA ASN A 45 -2.12 -4.23 12.32
C ASN A 45 -0.61 -4.28 12.04
N ASN A 46 -0.10 -3.32 11.26
CA ASN A 46 1.33 -3.21 11.02
C ASN A 46 2.10 -2.94 12.31
N ARG A 47 1.65 -1.98 13.14
CA ARG A 47 2.29 -1.70 14.44
C ARG A 47 2.29 -2.92 15.35
N GLU A 48 1.17 -3.62 15.47
CA GLU A 48 1.05 -4.81 16.32
C GLU A 48 1.96 -5.95 15.83
N THR A 49 1.97 -6.21 14.53
CA THR A 49 2.82 -7.23 13.93
C THR A 49 4.29 -6.89 14.12
N ILE A 50 4.69 -5.63 13.85
CA ILE A 50 6.07 -5.15 14.04
C ILE A 50 6.51 -5.27 15.50
N ALA A 51 5.64 -4.92 16.45
CA ALA A 51 5.94 -5.04 17.88
C ALA A 51 6.15 -6.49 18.34
N SER A 52 5.61 -7.47 17.61
CA SER A 52 5.81 -8.90 17.87
C SER A 52 7.05 -9.52 17.22
N LEU A 53 7.76 -8.76 16.36
CA LEU A 53 8.95 -9.27 15.68
C LEU A 53 10.13 -9.39 16.64
N ALA A 54 10.81 -10.53 16.58
CA ALA A 54 12.06 -10.76 17.29
C ALA A 54 13.25 -10.44 16.38
N LEU A 55 14.39 -10.08 16.97
CA LEU A 55 15.66 -10.04 16.26
C LEU A 55 15.96 -11.41 15.61
N ASP A 56 16.76 -11.40 14.55
CA ASP A 56 17.06 -12.56 13.70
C ASP A 56 15.86 -13.19 12.98
N SER A 57 14.67 -12.56 13.04
CA SER A 57 13.52 -12.98 12.24
C SER A 57 13.88 -13.01 10.76
N ASN A 58 13.51 -14.10 10.09
CA ASN A 58 13.78 -14.29 8.67
C ASN A 58 12.97 -13.32 7.81
N TYR A 59 13.60 -12.73 6.80
CA TYR A 59 13.00 -11.79 5.86
C TYR A 59 11.68 -12.30 5.25
N GLN A 60 11.65 -13.54 4.74
CA GLN A 60 10.45 -14.11 4.11
C GLN A 60 9.31 -14.30 5.12
N MET A 61 9.64 -14.66 6.36
CA MET A 61 8.64 -14.78 7.43
C MET A 61 8.00 -13.43 7.73
N VAL A 62 8.79 -12.35 7.80
CA VAL A 62 8.27 -11.00 8.03
C VAL A 62 7.43 -10.53 6.85
N LEU A 63 7.91 -10.72 5.62
CA LEU A 63 7.19 -10.36 4.39
C LEU A 63 5.84 -11.09 4.27
N ASN A 64 5.79 -12.37 4.67
CA ASN A 64 4.54 -13.14 4.65
C ASN A 64 3.50 -12.63 5.66
N ARG A 65 3.95 -12.11 6.81
CA ARG A 65 3.10 -11.55 7.88
C ARG A 65 2.61 -10.14 7.53
N LEU A 66 3.53 -9.26 7.15
CA LEU A 66 3.24 -7.85 6.89
C LEU A 66 2.81 -7.55 5.45
N LYS A 67 2.90 -8.53 4.54
CA LYS A 67 2.63 -8.38 3.10
C LYS A 67 3.58 -7.38 2.44
N THR A 68 3.19 -6.91 1.26
CA THR A 68 3.99 -6.00 0.44
C THR A 68 4.25 -4.69 1.19
N PRO A 69 5.53 -4.30 1.37
CA PRO A 69 5.88 -3.03 1.99
C PRO A 69 5.52 -1.84 1.09
N ASN A 70 5.36 -0.66 1.68
CA ASN A 70 5.11 0.58 0.94
C ASN A 70 6.35 1.01 0.16
N PHE A 71 7.53 0.85 0.75
CA PHE A 71 8.81 1.09 0.11
C PHE A 71 9.80 -0.02 0.45
N THR A 72 10.75 -0.26 -0.45
CA THR A 72 11.86 -1.19 -0.23
C THR A 72 13.14 -0.54 -0.69
N GLU A 73 14.18 -0.67 0.12
CA GLU A 73 15.54 -0.29 -0.24
C GLU A 73 16.47 -1.48 -0.11
N LEU A 74 17.39 -1.59 -1.06
CA LEU A 74 18.40 -2.62 -1.09
C LEU A 74 19.77 -1.94 -1.19
N LEU A 75 20.63 -2.22 -0.22
CA LEU A 75 21.98 -1.67 -0.15
C LEU A 75 22.97 -2.82 0.02
N LYS A 76 24.06 -2.80 -0.75
CA LYS A 76 25.21 -3.66 -0.48
C LYS A 76 26.30 -2.82 0.17
N LYS A 77 26.79 -3.27 1.33
CA LYS A 77 27.89 -2.61 2.05
C LYS A 77 28.89 -3.66 2.47
N ASP A 78 30.12 -3.50 2.03
CA ASP A 78 31.18 -4.51 2.14
C ASP A 78 30.71 -5.85 1.54
N ASP A 79 30.74 -6.93 2.32
CA ASP A 79 30.24 -8.26 1.94
C ASP A 79 28.78 -8.52 2.36
N ASP A 80 28.15 -7.56 3.05
CA ASP A 80 26.81 -7.71 3.58
C ASP A 80 25.75 -7.05 2.70
N VAL A 81 24.58 -7.70 2.61
CA VAL A 81 23.40 -7.18 1.92
C VAL A 81 22.39 -6.71 2.95
N TYR A 82 22.09 -5.41 2.90
CA TYR A 82 21.07 -4.78 3.72
C TYR A 82 19.79 -4.57 2.92
N GLN A 83 18.66 -4.95 3.50
CA GLN A 83 17.33 -4.74 2.96
C GLN A 83 16.53 -3.93 3.97
N VAL A 84 15.91 -2.84 3.54
CA VAL A 84 15.06 -2.02 4.41
C VAL A 84 13.64 -2.03 3.87
N LEU A 85 12.71 -2.48 4.69
CA LEU A 85 11.28 -2.51 4.37
C LEU A 85 10.57 -1.40 5.13
N PHE A 86 9.76 -0.61 4.44
CA PHE A 86 9.00 0.48 5.06
C PHE A 86 7.51 0.13 5.07
N TYR A 87 6.92 0.09 6.26
CA TYR A 87 5.49 -0.20 6.44
C TYR A 87 4.76 0.99 7.06
N ALA A 88 3.58 1.30 6.51
CA ALA A 88 2.69 2.32 7.05
C ALA A 88 2.28 2.01 8.48
N THR A 89 2.59 2.91 9.41
CA THR A 89 2.33 2.71 10.84
C THR A 89 1.65 3.91 11.50
N HIS A 90 1.64 5.06 10.84
CA HIS A 90 0.92 6.26 11.27
C HIS A 90 0.62 7.10 10.04
N SER A 91 -0.33 8.02 10.16
CA SER A 91 -0.60 9.04 9.15
C SER A 91 -0.15 10.38 9.71
N ILE A 92 0.61 11.11 8.92
CA ILE A 92 1.08 12.47 9.18
C ILE A 92 0.37 13.42 8.20
N HIS A 93 0.17 12.99 6.96
CA HIS A 93 -0.42 13.80 5.89
C HIS A 93 -1.78 13.22 5.46
N SER A 94 -2.76 14.11 5.29
CA SER A 94 -4.10 13.75 4.77
C SER A 94 -4.23 14.13 3.29
N ASP A 95 -3.15 13.98 2.52
CA ASP A 95 -3.11 14.31 1.09
C ASP A 95 -3.25 13.07 0.18
N GLY A 96 -3.44 11.89 0.78
CA GLY A 96 -3.59 10.62 0.08
C GLY A 96 -2.29 10.07 -0.50
N LYS A 97 -1.14 10.68 -0.20
CA LYS A 97 0.18 10.19 -0.62
C LYS A 97 0.92 9.63 0.57
N MET A 98 1.30 8.35 0.46
CA MET A 98 2.15 7.73 1.46
C MET A 98 3.58 8.23 1.31
N THR A 99 4.19 8.69 2.40
CA THR A 99 5.60 9.09 2.44
C THR A 99 6.41 8.23 3.43
N LYS A 100 7.74 8.28 3.36
CA LYS A 100 8.61 7.43 4.21
C LYS A 100 8.57 7.81 5.69
N ASP A 101 8.37 9.09 5.99
CA ASP A 101 8.16 9.62 7.34
C ASP A 101 6.88 9.09 7.98
N GLU A 102 5.94 8.54 7.21
CA GLU A 102 4.73 7.88 7.69
C GLU A 102 4.91 6.36 7.90
N CYS A 103 6.11 5.85 7.63
CA CYS A 103 6.44 4.44 7.74
C CYS A 103 7.37 4.13 8.92
N THR A 104 7.30 2.89 9.42
CA THR A 104 8.35 2.35 10.28
C THR A 104 9.28 1.48 9.43
N PRO A 105 10.60 1.77 9.39
CA PRO A 105 11.57 0.95 8.67
C PRO A 105 11.94 -0.31 9.46
N LEU A 106 12.05 -1.44 8.78
CA LEU A 106 12.57 -2.71 9.28
C LEU A 106 13.86 -3.00 8.54
N VAL A 107 14.96 -3.17 9.27
CA VAL A 107 16.29 -3.33 8.70
C VAL A 107 16.72 -4.79 8.80
N PHE A 108 17.02 -5.37 7.65
CA PHE A 108 17.53 -6.72 7.51
C PHE A 108 18.98 -6.68 7.06
N LYS A 109 19.78 -7.62 7.58
CA LYS A 109 21.14 -7.90 7.15
C LYS A 109 21.24 -9.38 6.81
N ASN A 110 21.61 -9.71 5.56
CA ASN A 110 21.69 -11.10 5.07
C ASN A 110 20.46 -11.93 5.46
N ASP A 111 19.26 -11.42 5.11
CA ASP A 111 17.94 -12.01 5.37
C ASP A 111 17.51 -12.15 6.85
N LYS A 112 18.21 -11.51 7.78
CA LYS A 112 17.87 -11.49 9.21
C LYS A 112 17.54 -10.09 9.70
N LEU A 113 16.45 -9.96 10.46
CA LEU A 113 16.05 -8.70 11.07
C LEU A 113 17.07 -8.29 12.14
N ILE A 114 17.76 -7.16 11.94
CA ILE A 114 18.73 -6.62 12.90
C ILE A 114 18.17 -5.45 13.72
N GLY A 115 17.06 -4.86 13.29
CA GLY A 115 16.42 -3.80 14.03
C GLY A 115 15.22 -3.19 13.33
N VAL A 116 14.50 -2.36 14.08
CA VAL A 116 13.29 -1.66 13.64
C VAL A 116 13.40 -0.18 14.04
N GLY A 117 12.94 0.72 13.18
CA GLY A 117 12.82 2.14 13.44
C GLY A 117 13.94 3.00 12.87
N GLU A 118 13.71 4.31 12.94
CA GLU A 118 14.58 5.33 12.33
C GLU A 118 16.03 5.29 12.82
N THR A 119 16.25 4.95 14.09
CA THR A 119 17.59 4.93 14.69
C THR A 119 18.52 3.95 13.99
N ILE A 120 18.06 2.70 13.76
CA ILE A 120 18.86 1.68 13.07
C ILE A 120 19.01 2.01 11.58
N TYR A 121 17.94 2.53 10.95
CA TYR A 121 17.97 2.90 9.55
C TYR A 121 18.98 4.02 9.27
N LYS A 122 18.99 5.09 10.08
CA LYS A 122 19.97 6.18 9.97
C LYS A 122 21.41 5.73 10.23
N SER A 123 21.60 4.72 11.09
CA SER A 123 22.94 4.16 11.33
C SER A 123 23.56 3.49 10.09
N LEU A 124 22.72 3.02 9.14
CA LEU A 124 23.19 2.49 7.86
C LEU A 124 23.69 3.58 6.91
N SER A 125 23.04 4.75 6.92
CA SER A 125 23.39 5.88 6.03
C SER A 125 24.55 6.72 6.56
N ASN A 126 24.84 6.68 7.86
CA ASN A 126 25.83 7.54 8.50
C ASN A 126 27.25 6.93 8.57
N ASN A 127 27.50 5.81 7.87
CA ASN A 127 28.80 5.15 7.84
C ASN A 127 29.33 4.99 6.42
#